data_AF-Q9L518-F1
#
_entry.id   AF-Q9L518-F1
#
_cell.length_a   1.000
_cell.length_b   1.000
_cell.length_c   1.000
_cell.angle_alpha   90.00
_cell.angle_beta   90.00
_cell.angle_gamma   90.00
#
_symmetry.space_group_name_H-M   'P 1'
#
loop_
_entity.id
_entity.type
_entity.pdbx_description
1 polymer ?
#
loop_
_entity_poly.entity_id
_entity_poly.type
_entity_poly.pdbx_seq_one_letter_code
_entity_poly.pdbx_strand_id
1 'polypeptide(L)'
;SSTDNGGSGNNTGGNGNQGDGGGSGNTDQQENKTVKPELKDNVELNGKLSTIYGTDSKTTNELISEDIKANPENYFTNGSELKDVINQSTVTVDGGFSASQWTEGSDYTTWSAVTGVVKVTYPAAAPQIDIASLNALKQETFKDDTTIQAFLTAANLSFSNTSSFTVENKLGLTNGDLLHVNIKANRTAANGGNLNLDLQIPVSNINLKTILKVSVSATNNSTGTNIEAVSDLTTNFSYNIGIDSTLNFTQTGTAPTATTAEANNATEVLKKLGYQTGNNLDNDKISAALGIYNCKFTPKSATEKQGATAGLGGNKVYTVVVDAAPYDSNYVWDDGSTDTKEFSFDVSLTVN
;
A
#
# COMPACT_ATOMS: atom_id res chain seq x y z
N SER A 1 -12.36 68.15 52.14
CA SER A 1 -13.35 68.26 51.05
C SER A 1 -14.72 68.37 51.68
N SER A 2 -15.24 69.59 51.88
CA SER A 2 -16.19 70.33 50.99
C SER A 2 -17.58 69.65 50.95
N THR A 3 -18.55 70.08 51.76
CA THR A 3 -19.59 71.13 51.51
C THR A 3 -20.68 70.73 50.49
N ASP A 4 -21.87 70.46 51.03
CA ASP A 4 -23.17 71.14 50.84
C ASP A 4 -23.88 71.31 49.48
N ASN A 5 -25.21 71.09 49.59
CA ASN A 5 -26.37 71.82 49.01
C ASN A 5 -27.05 71.41 47.67
N GLY A 6 -28.29 70.90 47.80
CA GLY A 6 -29.53 71.56 47.36
C GLY A 6 -29.88 71.69 45.86
N GLY A 7 -31.06 71.15 45.47
CA GLY A 7 -31.71 71.52 44.21
C GLY A 7 -33.01 70.76 43.89
N SER A 8 -34.15 71.33 44.27
CA SER A 8 -35.50 70.97 43.82
C SER A 8 -35.78 71.53 42.41
N GLY A 9 -36.54 70.81 41.57
CA GLY A 9 -36.95 71.30 40.25
C GLY A 9 -37.89 70.35 39.52
N ASN A 10 -39.19 70.47 39.79
CA ASN A 10 -40.29 69.85 39.05
C ASN A 10 -40.63 70.74 37.85
N ASN A 11 -40.65 70.24 36.60
CA ASN A 11 -41.58 70.75 35.59
C ASN A 11 -41.84 69.76 34.43
N THR A 12 -43.12 69.58 34.18
CA THR A 12 -43.81 68.78 33.18
C THR A 12 -43.92 69.50 31.82
N GLY A 13 -43.84 68.74 30.74
CA GLY A 13 -44.26 69.16 29.38
C GLY A 13 -43.29 68.65 28.33
N GLY A 14 -43.67 67.99 27.23
CA GLY A 14 -44.96 67.66 26.65
C GLY A 14 -44.69 66.82 25.39
N ASN A 15 -45.70 66.07 24.96
CA ASN A 15 -45.73 65.16 23.83
C ASN A 15 -44.88 65.57 22.60
N GLY A 16 -44.01 64.66 22.18
CA GLY A 16 -43.37 64.65 20.86
C GLY A 16 -43.36 63.23 20.31
N ASN A 17 -44.26 62.97 19.37
CA ASN A 17 -44.46 61.74 18.61
C ASN A 17 -43.17 61.32 17.86
N GLN A 18 -42.61 60.13 18.12
CA GLN A 18 -41.62 59.51 17.24
C GLN A 18 -41.99 58.04 17.02
N GLY A 19 -42.30 57.74 15.76
CA GLY A 19 -42.79 56.47 15.29
C GLY A 19 -41.73 55.37 15.23
N ASP A 20 -42.30 54.17 15.17
CA ASP A 20 -41.68 52.88 14.94
C ASP A 20 -40.63 52.87 13.81
N GLY A 21 -39.51 52.22 14.11
CA GLY A 21 -39.27 50.89 13.56
C GLY A 21 -39.06 50.78 12.06
N GLY A 22 -37.78 50.73 11.66
CA GLY A 22 -37.37 50.36 10.30
C GLY A 22 -35.87 50.15 10.22
N GLY A 23 -35.32 49.40 11.17
CA GLY A 23 -33.89 49.06 11.24
C GLY A 23 -33.45 48.25 10.03
N SER A 24 -32.57 48.88 9.25
CA SER A 24 -31.40 48.35 8.55
C SER A 24 -31.26 46.83 8.48
N GLY A 25 -31.07 46.34 7.26
CA GLY A 25 -30.97 44.94 6.88
C GLY A 25 -30.09 44.09 7.79
N ASN A 26 -30.61 42.90 8.08
CA ASN A 26 -29.85 41.77 8.54
C ASN A 26 -28.90 41.33 7.40
N THR A 27 -27.78 42.03 7.22
CA THR A 27 -26.60 41.38 6.65
C THR A 27 -26.06 40.51 7.76
N ASP A 28 -26.35 39.21 7.69
CA ASP A 28 -25.59 38.20 8.42
C ASP A 28 -24.11 38.48 8.12
N GLN A 29 -23.41 39.13 9.05
CA GLN A 29 -21.96 39.21 8.98
C GLN A 29 -21.48 37.79 9.20
N GLN A 30 -21.24 37.10 8.09
CA GLN A 30 -20.55 35.83 8.08
C GLN A 30 -19.16 36.13 8.64
N GLU A 31 -18.94 35.82 9.92
CA GLU A 31 -17.62 35.94 10.53
C GLU A 31 -16.66 35.06 9.74
N ASN A 32 -15.67 35.68 9.09
CA ASN A 32 -14.60 34.94 8.44
C ASN A 32 -13.79 34.21 9.51
N LYS A 33 -14.04 32.91 9.67
CA LYS A 33 -13.25 32.04 10.55
C LYS A 33 -11.94 31.70 9.84
N THR A 34 -10.80 31.98 10.48
CA THR A 34 -9.50 31.50 10.00
C THR A 34 -9.10 30.26 10.80
N VAL A 35 -8.76 29.18 10.09
CA VAL A 35 -8.31 27.91 10.65
C VAL A 35 -6.83 27.76 10.34
N LYS A 36 -6.02 27.48 11.37
CA LYS A 36 -4.62 27.14 11.22
C LYS A 36 -4.48 25.62 11.13
N PRO A 37 -3.96 25.03 10.04
CA PRO A 37 -3.78 23.59 9.96
C PRO A 37 -2.83 23.08 11.05
N GLU A 38 -3.20 21.97 11.68
CA GLU A 38 -2.40 21.31 12.71
C GLU A 38 -2.24 19.83 12.34
N LEU A 39 -1.03 19.42 11.96
CA LEU A 39 -0.75 18.02 11.60
C LEU A 39 -0.82 17.13 12.84
N LYS A 40 -1.23 15.88 12.63
CA LYS A 40 -1.02 14.83 13.63
C LYS A 40 0.47 14.53 13.77
N ASP A 41 0.90 14.15 14.97
CA ASP A 41 2.28 13.70 15.22
C ASP A 41 2.63 12.43 14.45
N ASN A 42 1.64 11.54 14.27
CA ASN A 42 1.77 10.30 13.53
C ASN A 42 0.60 10.16 12.55
N VAL A 43 0.92 9.84 11.30
CA VAL A 43 -0.04 9.50 10.24
C VAL A 43 0.27 8.09 9.79
N GLU A 44 -0.63 7.17 10.13
CA GLU A 44 -0.54 5.76 9.77
C GLU A 44 -1.68 5.42 8.82
N LEU A 45 -1.33 5.09 7.58
CA LEU A 45 -2.27 4.77 6.51
C LEU A 45 -1.97 3.40 5.94
N ASN A 46 -2.95 2.86 5.22
CA ASN A 46 -2.81 1.66 4.44
C ASN A 46 -3.61 1.78 3.15
N GLY A 47 -3.25 0.98 2.16
CA GLY A 47 -4.00 0.88 0.92
C GLY A 47 -3.17 0.43 -0.27
N LYS A 48 -3.74 0.61 -1.46
CA LYS A 48 -3.13 0.23 -2.75
C LYS A 48 -1.76 0.86 -2.97
N LEU A 49 -0.89 0.15 -3.69
CA LEU A 49 0.37 0.70 -4.18
C LEU A 49 0.16 1.97 -5.03
N SER A 50 -0.88 1.99 -5.88
CA SER A 50 -1.15 3.10 -6.79
C SER A 50 -1.44 4.44 -6.10
N THR A 51 -1.87 4.40 -4.83
CA THR A 51 -2.08 5.61 -4.01
C THR A 51 -0.76 6.26 -3.58
N ILE A 52 0.35 5.52 -3.59
CA ILE A 52 1.66 6.00 -3.11
C ILE A 52 2.76 5.97 -4.20
N TYR A 53 2.62 5.09 -5.19
CA TYR A 53 3.44 4.98 -6.39
C TYR A 53 2.55 4.86 -7.62
N GLY A 54 2.39 5.94 -8.36
CA GLY A 54 1.50 6.01 -9.51
C GLY A 54 2.16 5.58 -10.83
N THR A 55 1.33 5.21 -11.80
CA THR A 55 1.74 4.97 -13.20
C THR A 55 1.68 6.24 -14.07
N ASP A 56 1.11 7.32 -13.54
CA ASP A 56 0.57 8.45 -14.31
C ASP A 56 1.49 9.68 -14.31
N SER A 57 2.81 9.47 -14.29
CA SER A 57 3.86 10.51 -14.16
C SER A 57 3.85 11.35 -12.87
N LYS A 58 2.87 11.14 -11.97
CA LYS A 58 2.85 11.76 -10.64
C LYS A 58 3.89 11.13 -9.72
N THR A 59 4.56 11.98 -8.96
CA THR A 59 5.46 11.60 -7.87
C THR A 59 4.67 11.17 -6.63
N THR A 60 5.29 10.39 -5.75
CA THR A 60 4.71 10.03 -4.44
C THR A 60 4.28 11.24 -3.63
N ASN A 61 5.06 12.33 -3.64
CA ASN A 61 4.72 13.58 -2.97
C ASN A 61 3.42 14.19 -3.51
N GLU A 62 3.20 14.16 -4.83
CA GLU A 62 1.98 14.66 -5.45
C GLU A 62 0.76 13.80 -5.08
N LEU A 63 0.91 12.47 -5.07
CA LEU A 63 -0.17 11.56 -4.67
C LEU A 63 -0.58 11.76 -3.20
N ILE A 64 0.38 11.90 -2.29
CA ILE A 64 0.10 12.19 -0.88
C ILE A 64 -0.56 13.57 -0.74
N SER A 65 -0.12 14.57 -1.52
CA SER A 65 -0.76 15.90 -1.50
C SER A 65 -2.23 15.84 -1.93
N GLU A 66 -2.54 15.02 -2.95
CA GLU A 66 -3.92 14.78 -3.37
C GLU A 66 -4.73 14.05 -2.29
N ASP A 67 -4.13 13.06 -1.61
CA ASP A 67 -4.81 12.35 -0.52
C ASP A 67 -5.07 13.25 0.70
N ILE A 68 -4.12 14.13 1.04
CA ILE A 68 -4.30 15.15 2.09
C ILE A 68 -5.51 16.04 1.79
N LYS A 69 -5.70 16.42 0.53
CA LYS A 69 -6.83 17.26 0.11
C LYS A 69 -8.15 16.52 0.12
N ALA A 70 -8.14 15.25 -0.28
CA ALA A 70 -9.33 14.41 -0.31
C ALA A 70 -9.78 13.98 1.10
N ASN A 71 -8.83 13.73 1.99
CA ASN A 71 -9.02 13.13 3.31
C ASN A 71 -8.25 13.88 4.43
N PRO A 72 -8.45 15.20 4.63
CA PRO A 72 -7.67 15.98 5.59
C PRO A 72 -7.79 15.47 7.04
N GLU A 73 -8.89 14.80 7.41
CA GLU A 73 -9.08 14.13 8.69
C GLU A 73 -8.05 13.03 8.98
N ASN A 74 -7.43 12.46 7.94
CA ASN A 74 -6.38 11.46 8.10
C ASN A 74 -5.06 12.09 8.56
N TYR A 75 -4.81 13.35 8.19
CA TYR A 75 -3.51 14.00 8.35
C TYR A 75 -3.48 15.10 9.42
N PHE A 76 -4.58 15.82 9.61
CA PHE A 76 -4.67 16.95 10.53
C PHE A 76 -5.53 16.62 11.75
N THR A 77 -5.14 17.10 12.92
CA THR A 77 -5.94 17.03 14.16
C THR A 77 -7.27 17.77 14.00
N ASN A 78 -7.25 18.87 13.24
CA ASN A 78 -8.40 19.69 12.89
C ASN A 78 -8.90 19.46 11.45
N GLY A 79 -8.67 18.27 10.88
CA GLY A 79 -9.01 17.96 9.49
C GLY A 79 -10.50 18.16 9.12
N SER A 80 -11.42 17.92 10.06
CA SER A 80 -12.85 18.18 9.86
C SER A 80 -13.16 19.66 9.57
N GLU A 81 -12.36 20.59 10.08
CA GLU A 81 -12.52 22.04 9.81
C GLU A 81 -11.90 22.45 8.46
N LEU A 82 -11.02 21.61 7.91
CA LEU A 82 -10.29 21.86 6.67
C LEU A 82 -10.98 21.26 5.43
N LYS A 83 -11.87 20.27 5.62
CA LYS A 83 -12.48 19.43 4.55
C LYS A 83 -13.03 20.21 3.35
N ASP A 84 -13.72 21.32 3.60
CA ASP A 84 -14.38 22.09 2.54
C ASP A 84 -13.49 23.19 1.93
N VAL A 85 -12.37 23.52 2.56
CA VAL A 85 -11.52 24.68 2.18
C VAL A 85 -10.13 24.29 1.70
N ILE A 86 -9.58 23.14 2.11
CA ILE A 86 -8.22 22.72 1.76
C ILE A 86 -8.03 22.45 0.27
N ASN A 87 -9.11 22.08 -0.43
CA ASN A 87 -9.11 21.90 -1.89
C ASN A 87 -8.77 23.19 -2.66
N GLN A 88 -8.97 24.36 -2.04
CA GLN A 88 -8.65 25.67 -2.60
C GLN A 88 -7.21 26.12 -2.30
N SER A 89 -6.52 25.44 -1.37
CA SER A 89 -5.11 25.68 -1.07
C SER A 89 -4.19 24.90 -2.02
N THR A 90 -2.98 25.40 -2.19
CA THR A 90 -1.85 24.59 -2.62
C THR A 90 -1.34 23.81 -1.40
N VAL A 91 -1.27 22.48 -1.54
CA VAL A 91 -0.63 21.60 -0.56
C VAL A 91 0.63 21.06 -1.21
N THR A 92 1.77 21.17 -0.53
CA THR A 92 3.03 20.58 -0.98
C THR A 92 3.53 19.60 0.07
N VAL A 93 4.00 18.46 -0.39
CA VAL A 93 4.54 17.39 0.46
C VAL A 93 5.99 17.15 0.08
N ASP A 94 6.84 16.98 1.08
CA ASP A 94 8.20 16.46 0.91
C ASP A 94 8.43 15.31 1.90
N GLY A 95 8.45 14.08 1.38
CA GLY A 95 8.84 12.89 2.13
C GLY A 95 10.22 12.34 1.77
N GLY A 96 10.98 13.01 0.90
CA GLY A 96 12.27 12.51 0.42
C GLY A 96 12.18 11.24 -0.46
N PHE A 97 11.00 10.91 -1.01
CA PHE A 97 10.82 9.72 -1.84
C PHE A 97 11.63 9.83 -3.14
N SER A 98 12.44 8.81 -3.41
CA SER A 98 13.22 8.73 -4.65
C SER A 98 13.53 7.28 -5.03
N ALA A 99 13.66 7.05 -6.34
CA ALA A 99 14.09 5.80 -6.94
C ALA A 99 15.28 5.99 -7.90
N SER A 100 15.92 7.17 -7.87
CA SER A 100 16.96 7.57 -8.82
C SER A 100 18.22 6.70 -8.82
N GLN A 101 18.44 5.89 -7.77
CA GLN A 101 19.58 4.97 -7.70
C GLN A 101 19.32 3.66 -8.48
N TRP A 102 18.10 3.42 -8.96
CA TRP A 102 17.71 2.20 -9.67
C TRP A 102 17.73 2.35 -11.20
N THR A 103 18.66 3.15 -11.73
CA THR A 103 18.74 3.47 -13.16
C THR A 103 19.73 2.62 -13.95
N GLU A 104 20.62 1.90 -13.26
CA GLU A 104 21.68 1.10 -13.86
C GLU A 104 21.24 -0.33 -14.18
N GLY A 105 21.84 -0.93 -15.21
CA GLY A 105 21.55 -2.30 -15.63
C GLY A 105 20.41 -2.42 -16.62
N SER A 106 20.06 -3.68 -16.93
CA SER A 106 18.97 -4.00 -17.87
C SER A 106 17.60 -3.84 -17.22
N ASP A 107 16.58 -3.58 -18.02
CA ASP A 107 15.17 -3.60 -17.57
C ASP A 107 14.73 -5.03 -17.21
N TYR A 108 13.71 -5.15 -16.36
CA TYR A 108 13.17 -6.45 -15.90
C TYR A 108 12.87 -7.43 -17.02
N THR A 109 12.18 -6.97 -18.07
CA THR A 109 11.81 -7.79 -19.23
C THR A 109 13.02 -8.40 -19.95
N THR A 110 14.20 -7.78 -19.82
CA THR A 110 15.44 -8.26 -20.44
C THR A 110 16.17 -9.25 -19.53
N TRP A 111 16.42 -8.88 -18.27
CA TRP A 111 17.24 -9.74 -17.41
C TRP A 111 16.47 -10.95 -16.85
N SER A 112 15.15 -10.85 -16.69
CA SER A 112 14.31 -11.98 -16.24
C SER A 112 14.19 -13.10 -17.28
N ALA A 113 14.44 -12.78 -18.56
CA ALA A 113 14.43 -13.74 -19.67
C ALA A 113 15.74 -14.53 -19.80
N VAL A 114 16.78 -14.19 -19.03
CA VAL A 114 18.06 -14.89 -19.07
C VAL A 114 17.91 -16.30 -18.48
N THR A 115 18.38 -17.30 -19.22
CA THR A 115 18.38 -18.70 -18.76
C THR A 115 19.18 -18.85 -17.47
N GLY A 116 18.65 -19.60 -16.50
CA GLY A 116 19.33 -19.89 -15.25
C GLY A 116 19.10 -18.87 -14.13
N VAL A 117 18.24 -17.86 -14.35
CA VAL A 117 17.72 -17.02 -13.26
C VAL A 117 16.89 -17.87 -12.31
N VAL A 118 17.31 -17.92 -11.05
CA VAL A 118 16.58 -18.58 -9.96
C VAL A 118 15.55 -17.58 -9.43
N LYS A 119 14.27 -17.96 -9.40
CA LYS A 119 13.20 -17.12 -8.84
C LYS A 119 12.92 -17.54 -7.41
N VAL A 120 12.91 -16.58 -6.49
CA VAL A 120 12.56 -16.81 -5.07
C VAL A 120 11.66 -15.68 -4.61
N THR A 121 10.51 -16.05 -4.05
CA THR A 121 9.58 -15.10 -3.44
C THR A 121 10.01 -14.82 -2.00
N TYR A 122 9.97 -13.55 -1.60
CA TYR A 122 10.13 -13.14 -0.22
C TYR A 122 8.93 -13.68 0.59
N PRO A 123 9.15 -14.53 1.60
CA PRO A 123 8.06 -15.30 2.21
C PRO A 123 7.23 -14.43 3.15
N ALA A 124 5.94 -14.75 3.29
CA ALA A 124 5.03 -13.99 4.15
C ALA A 124 5.44 -13.98 5.63
N ALA A 125 6.14 -15.04 6.07
CA ALA A 125 6.65 -15.17 7.43
C ALA A 125 7.92 -14.36 7.72
N ALA A 126 8.55 -13.78 6.69
CA ALA A 126 9.72 -12.93 6.87
C ALA A 126 9.34 -11.56 7.45
N PRO A 127 10.28 -10.84 8.07
CA PRO A 127 10.03 -9.50 8.57
C PRO A 127 9.52 -8.55 7.48
N GLN A 128 8.60 -7.64 7.81
CA GLN A 128 8.26 -6.55 6.91
C GLN A 128 9.47 -5.64 6.64
N ILE A 129 9.45 -5.01 5.47
CA ILE A 129 10.53 -4.20 4.91
C ILE A 129 10.12 -2.75 5.05
N ASP A 130 10.60 -2.11 6.13
CA ASP A 130 10.40 -0.69 6.36
C ASP A 130 11.44 0.12 5.58
N ILE A 131 10.99 1.03 4.71
CA ILE A 131 11.88 1.90 3.91
C ILE A 131 11.36 3.34 3.88
N ALA A 132 12.27 4.31 3.87
CA ALA A 132 11.89 5.70 3.60
C ALA A 132 11.60 5.94 2.11
N SER A 133 12.24 5.16 1.23
CA SER A 133 12.08 5.22 -0.22
C SER A 133 12.73 4.01 -0.90
N LEU A 134 12.50 3.83 -2.20
CA LEU A 134 13.22 2.83 -2.99
C LEU A 134 14.74 3.08 -2.97
N ASN A 135 15.20 4.32 -2.93
CA ASN A 135 16.62 4.62 -2.76
C ASN A 135 17.16 4.15 -1.41
N ALA A 136 16.38 4.24 -0.33
CA ALA A 136 16.75 3.72 0.98
C ALA A 136 16.87 2.18 0.92
N LEU A 137 15.91 1.50 0.28
CA LEU A 137 15.99 0.05 0.03
C LEU A 137 17.33 -0.35 -0.62
N LYS A 138 17.78 0.39 -1.65
CA LYS A 138 19.06 0.10 -2.30
C LYS A 138 20.26 0.36 -1.39
N GLN A 139 20.24 1.49 -0.68
CA GLN A 139 21.41 1.98 0.06
C GLN A 139 21.57 1.39 1.47
N GLU A 140 20.51 0.81 2.02
CA GLU A 140 20.51 0.24 3.37
C GLU A 140 20.41 -1.29 3.32
N THR A 141 19.48 -1.82 2.52
CA THR A 141 19.22 -3.27 2.44
C THR A 141 20.11 -3.96 1.41
N PHE A 142 20.26 -3.35 0.24
CA PHE A 142 20.98 -3.94 -0.90
C PHE A 142 22.32 -3.26 -1.21
N LYS A 143 22.96 -2.71 -0.17
CA LYS A 143 24.17 -1.89 -0.30
C LYS A 143 25.40 -2.70 -0.71
N ASP A 144 25.60 -3.82 -0.04
CA ASP A 144 26.80 -4.64 -0.12
C ASP A 144 26.52 -6.10 0.26
N ASP A 145 27.55 -6.93 0.09
CA ASP A 145 27.49 -8.37 0.37
C ASP A 145 26.95 -8.70 1.78
N THR A 146 27.37 -7.93 2.79
CA THR A 146 27.01 -8.16 4.19
C THR A 146 25.53 -7.86 4.43
N THR A 147 25.07 -6.71 3.97
CA THR A 147 23.67 -6.26 4.12
C THR A 147 22.70 -7.17 3.36
N ILE A 148 23.05 -7.58 2.14
CA ILE A 148 22.25 -8.51 1.34
C ILE A 148 22.17 -9.88 2.03
N GLN A 149 23.29 -10.43 2.50
CA GLN A 149 23.29 -11.71 3.21
C GLN A 149 22.45 -11.67 4.49
N ALA A 150 22.57 -10.59 5.28
CA ALA A 150 21.78 -10.40 6.49
C ALA A 150 20.28 -10.34 6.17
N PHE A 151 19.90 -9.61 5.12
CA PHE A 151 18.51 -9.51 4.67
C PHE A 151 17.94 -10.87 4.22
N LEU A 152 18.66 -11.61 3.38
CA LEU A 152 18.25 -12.94 2.92
C LEU A 152 18.15 -13.93 4.10
N THR A 153 19.10 -13.89 5.02
CA THR A 153 19.10 -14.76 6.22
C THR A 153 17.93 -14.45 7.14
N ALA A 154 17.63 -13.16 7.38
CA ALA A 154 16.48 -12.75 8.17
C ALA A 154 15.14 -13.22 7.57
N ALA A 155 15.08 -13.33 6.24
CA ALA A 155 13.95 -13.88 5.51
C ALA A 155 13.96 -15.42 5.43
N ASN A 156 14.90 -16.09 6.10
CA ASN A 156 15.13 -17.54 6.02
C ASN A 156 15.39 -18.05 4.58
N LEU A 157 15.96 -17.20 3.74
CA LEU A 157 16.39 -17.54 2.38
C LEU A 157 17.88 -17.85 2.41
N SER A 158 18.23 -19.12 2.24
CA SER A 158 19.62 -19.57 2.26
C SER A 158 20.05 -20.14 0.92
N PHE A 159 21.26 -19.77 0.51
CA PHE A 159 21.90 -20.24 -0.71
C PHE A 159 23.26 -20.83 -0.35
N SER A 160 23.51 -22.07 -0.77
CA SER A 160 24.74 -22.76 -0.39
C SER A 160 25.92 -22.31 -1.25
N ASN A 161 27.08 -22.12 -0.59
CA ASN A 161 28.36 -21.81 -1.21
C ASN A 161 28.34 -20.52 -2.05
N THR A 162 27.59 -19.51 -1.61
CA THR A 162 27.50 -18.18 -2.23
C THR A 162 28.30 -17.13 -1.46
N SER A 163 28.92 -16.20 -2.18
CA SER A 163 29.55 -15.01 -1.61
C SER A 163 29.49 -13.84 -2.60
N SER A 164 29.86 -12.63 -2.15
CA SER A 164 29.98 -11.46 -3.02
C SER A 164 28.65 -11.07 -3.67
N PHE A 165 27.60 -11.03 -2.87
CA PHE A 165 26.27 -10.60 -3.28
C PHE A 165 26.29 -9.14 -3.76
N THR A 166 25.62 -8.87 -4.88
CA THR A 166 25.50 -7.55 -5.51
C THR A 166 24.16 -7.40 -6.22
N VAL A 167 23.72 -6.16 -6.44
CA VAL A 167 22.55 -5.82 -7.25
C VAL A 167 22.99 -5.08 -8.50
N GLU A 168 22.56 -5.55 -9.68
CA GLU A 168 23.02 -5.04 -10.99
C GLU A 168 21.87 -4.69 -11.96
N ASN A 169 20.69 -4.35 -11.45
CA ASN A 169 19.52 -4.11 -12.29
C ASN A 169 18.71 -2.87 -11.93
N LYS A 170 17.90 -2.45 -12.90
CA LYS A 170 16.72 -1.61 -12.67
C LYS A 170 15.62 -2.46 -12.05
N LEU A 171 14.88 -1.88 -11.11
CA LEU A 171 13.73 -2.53 -10.49
C LEU A 171 12.72 -2.97 -11.55
N GLY A 172 12.12 -4.14 -11.34
CA GLY A 172 10.93 -4.58 -12.06
C GLY A 172 9.71 -4.54 -11.15
N LEU A 173 8.55 -4.24 -11.72
CA LEU A 173 7.26 -4.43 -11.06
C LEU A 173 6.38 -5.26 -11.99
N THR A 174 5.85 -6.38 -11.50
CA THR A 174 4.95 -7.24 -12.27
C THR A 174 3.56 -7.24 -11.62
N ASN A 175 2.52 -7.09 -12.44
CA ASN A 175 1.11 -7.06 -12.03
C ASN A 175 0.76 -6.03 -10.94
N GLY A 176 1.64 -5.06 -10.66
CA GLY A 176 1.44 -4.09 -9.59
C GLY A 176 1.71 -4.63 -8.17
N ASP A 177 2.10 -5.90 -8.02
CA ASP A 177 2.13 -6.57 -6.70
C ASP A 177 3.47 -7.24 -6.37
N LEU A 178 4.36 -7.45 -7.36
CA LEU A 178 5.69 -8.02 -7.14
C LEU A 178 6.82 -7.09 -7.57
N LEU A 179 7.62 -6.64 -6.62
CA LEU A 179 8.89 -5.95 -6.86
C LEU A 179 10.01 -6.97 -7.12
N HIS A 180 10.74 -6.79 -8.22
CA HIS A 180 11.82 -7.68 -8.65
C HIS A 180 13.19 -7.04 -8.45
N VAL A 181 14.05 -7.73 -7.70
CA VAL A 181 15.46 -7.33 -7.45
C VAL A 181 16.37 -8.43 -7.96
N ASN A 182 17.26 -8.12 -8.90
CA ASN A 182 18.27 -9.06 -9.36
C ASN A 182 19.46 -9.04 -8.40
N ILE A 183 19.66 -10.14 -7.69
CA ILE A 183 20.79 -10.35 -6.81
C ILE A 183 21.74 -11.37 -7.46
N LYS A 184 22.98 -10.96 -7.72
CA LYS A 184 24.05 -11.86 -8.19
C LYS A 184 24.97 -12.26 -7.06
N ALA A 185 25.44 -13.50 -7.08
CA ALA A 185 26.47 -13.97 -6.16
C ALA A 185 27.43 -14.95 -6.84
N ASN A 186 28.68 -14.95 -6.39
CA ASN A 186 29.65 -15.96 -6.81
C ASN A 186 29.27 -17.30 -6.19
N ARG A 187 29.28 -18.37 -6.98
CA ARG A 187 29.18 -19.77 -6.49
C ARG A 187 30.36 -20.57 -6.98
N THR A 188 30.82 -21.51 -6.17
CA THR A 188 31.91 -22.41 -6.57
C THR A 188 31.56 -23.22 -7.81
N ALA A 189 32.54 -23.43 -8.71
CA ALA A 189 32.35 -24.04 -10.03
C ALA A 189 31.68 -25.43 -10.01
N ALA A 190 31.76 -26.16 -8.90
CA ALA A 190 31.07 -27.43 -8.71
C ALA A 190 29.53 -27.33 -8.72
N ASN A 191 28.96 -26.12 -8.61
CA ASN A 191 27.53 -25.86 -8.45
C ASN A 191 26.86 -25.17 -9.65
N GLY A 192 27.44 -25.27 -10.85
CA GLY A 192 26.76 -24.83 -12.09
C GLY A 192 26.86 -23.34 -12.41
N GLY A 193 27.87 -22.63 -11.88
CA GLY A 193 28.12 -21.21 -12.16
C GLY A 193 27.54 -20.25 -11.12
N ASN A 194 27.76 -18.95 -11.31
CA ASN A 194 27.31 -17.89 -10.40
C ASN A 194 25.78 -17.92 -10.19
N LEU A 195 25.34 -17.53 -9.00
CA LEU A 195 23.92 -17.31 -8.72
C LEU A 195 23.45 -16.04 -9.43
N ASN A 196 22.31 -16.14 -10.09
CA ASN A 196 21.55 -15.01 -10.60
C ASN A 196 20.13 -15.17 -10.06
N LEU A 197 19.76 -14.36 -9.07
CA LEU A 197 18.52 -14.50 -8.30
C LEU A 197 17.56 -13.37 -8.66
N ASP A 198 16.35 -13.72 -9.11
CA ASP A 198 15.18 -12.85 -9.07
C ASP A 198 14.54 -12.97 -7.69
N LEU A 199 14.88 -12.04 -6.81
CA LEU A 199 14.18 -11.90 -5.53
C LEU A 199 12.88 -11.14 -5.79
N GLN A 200 11.77 -11.84 -5.61
CA GLN A 200 10.42 -11.34 -5.84
C GLN A 200 9.80 -10.95 -4.51
N ILE A 201 9.75 -9.65 -4.23
CA ILE A 201 9.23 -9.09 -2.99
C ILE A 201 7.79 -8.67 -3.24
N PRO A 202 6.79 -9.31 -2.63
CA PRO A 202 5.44 -8.76 -2.64
C PRO A 202 5.44 -7.35 -2.07
N VAL A 203 4.79 -6.42 -2.77
CA VAL A 203 4.79 -5.01 -2.36
C VAL A 203 4.10 -4.82 -1.00
N SER A 204 3.21 -5.74 -0.62
CA SER A 204 2.60 -5.79 0.72
C SER A 204 3.54 -6.23 1.86
N ASN A 205 4.76 -6.66 1.55
CA ASN A 205 5.84 -6.75 2.55
C ASN A 205 6.49 -5.41 2.84
N ILE A 206 6.20 -4.34 2.09
CA ILE A 206 6.89 -3.06 2.18
C ILE A 206 6.01 -2.03 2.91
N ASN A 207 6.58 -1.40 3.92
CA ASN A 207 6.01 -0.19 4.53
C ASN A 207 6.87 1.02 4.17
N LEU A 208 6.23 2.11 3.75
CA LEU A 208 6.93 3.39 3.65
C LEU A 208 6.92 4.09 5.01
N LYS A 209 8.09 4.27 5.61
CA LYS A 209 8.27 4.96 6.90
C LYS A 209 9.25 6.11 6.75
N THR A 210 8.76 7.34 6.90
CA THR A 210 9.57 8.55 6.74
C THR A 210 9.01 9.70 7.59
N ILE A 211 9.74 10.82 7.63
CA ILE A 211 9.19 12.10 8.11
C ILE A 211 8.63 12.84 6.90
N LEU A 212 7.33 13.11 6.91
CA LEU A 212 6.71 13.99 5.92
C LEU A 212 6.80 15.44 6.40
N LYS A 213 7.14 16.33 5.46
CA LYS A 213 6.92 17.77 5.59
C LYS A 213 5.72 18.17 4.75
N VAL A 214 4.77 18.86 5.35
CA VAL A 214 3.57 19.37 4.67
C VAL A 214 3.53 20.89 4.82
N SER A 215 3.33 21.57 3.68
CA SER A 215 3.03 23.00 3.66
C SER A 215 1.67 23.21 3.02
N VAL A 216 0.90 24.16 3.56
CA VAL A 216 -0.42 24.54 3.07
C VAL A 216 -0.43 26.05 2.84
N SER A 217 -0.75 26.48 1.63
CA SER A 217 -0.89 27.90 1.32
C SER A 217 -2.16 28.47 1.96
N ALA A 218 -2.13 29.75 2.28
CA ALA A 218 -3.34 30.45 2.72
C ALA A 218 -4.43 30.41 1.64
N THR A 219 -5.69 30.40 2.07
CA THR A 219 -6.83 30.71 1.20
C THR A 219 -7.33 32.12 1.48
N ASN A 220 -8.01 32.71 0.51
CA ASN A 220 -8.69 33.99 0.68
C ASN A 220 -10.13 33.87 0.18
N ASN A 221 -11.00 33.39 1.07
CA ASN A 221 -12.43 33.31 0.91
C ASN A 221 -13.07 34.53 1.60
N SER A 222 -13.60 35.45 0.79
CA SER A 222 -14.19 36.69 1.26
C SER A 222 -15.50 36.51 2.03
N THR A 223 -16.12 35.33 1.97
CA THR A 223 -17.42 35.02 2.58
C THR A 223 -17.41 33.65 3.28
N GLY A 224 -16.29 33.24 3.89
CA GLY A 224 -16.19 31.91 4.46
C GLY A 224 -14.91 31.62 5.23
N THR A 225 -14.68 30.32 5.49
CA THR A 225 -13.51 29.85 6.24
C THR A 225 -12.22 30.06 5.44
N ASN A 226 -11.22 30.65 6.08
CA ASN A 226 -9.87 30.84 5.55
C ASN A 226 -8.89 29.86 6.18
N ILE A 227 -7.83 29.51 5.44
CA ILE A 227 -6.70 28.74 5.95
C ILE A 227 -5.52 29.69 6.20
N GLU A 228 -4.88 29.60 7.37
CA GLU A 228 -3.58 30.22 7.63
C GLU A 228 -2.49 29.46 6.86
N ALA A 229 -1.56 30.19 6.24
CA ALA A 229 -0.40 29.56 5.61
C ALA A 229 0.49 28.89 6.68
N VAL A 230 0.86 27.65 6.43
CA VAL A 230 1.82 26.89 7.25
C VAL A 230 2.87 26.28 6.35
N SER A 231 4.10 26.19 6.85
CA SER A 231 5.26 25.67 6.12
C SER A 231 5.97 24.61 6.91
N ASP A 232 6.36 23.53 6.23
CA ASP A 232 7.20 22.45 6.74
C ASP A 232 6.74 21.87 8.08
N LEU A 233 5.42 21.72 8.26
CA LEU A 233 4.88 20.97 9.38
C LEU A 233 5.32 19.51 9.23
N THR A 234 5.85 18.92 10.29
CA THR A 234 6.40 17.56 10.26
C THR A 234 5.47 16.55 10.90
N THR A 235 5.42 15.34 10.35
CA THR A 235 4.74 14.19 10.95
C THR A 235 5.52 12.90 10.69
N ASN A 236 5.46 11.95 11.63
CA ASN A 236 5.91 10.58 11.35
C ASN A 236 4.87 9.93 10.44
N PHE A 237 5.29 9.53 9.24
CA PHE A 237 4.41 8.93 8.27
C PHE A 237 4.75 7.46 8.09
N SER A 238 3.71 6.63 8.16
CA SER A 238 3.76 5.21 7.83
C SER A 238 2.67 4.88 6.82
N TYR A 239 3.02 4.25 5.70
CA TYR A 239 2.09 3.72 4.73
C TYR A 239 2.33 2.22 4.54
N ASN A 240 1.38 1.39 4.98
CA ASN A 240 1.39 -0.05 4.77
C ASN A 240 0.72 -0.38 3.43
N ILE A 241 1.48 -0.92 2.47
CA ILE A 241 0.93 -1.29 1.18
C ILE A 241 0.08 -2.55 1.38
N GLY A 242 -1.22 -2.47 1.09
CA GLY A 242 -2.13 -3.58 1.29
C GLY A 242 -1.97 -4.69 0.23
N ILE A 243 -2.44 -5.88 0.56
CA ILE A 243 -2.47 -7.04 -0.32
C ILE A 243 -3.41 -6.75 -1.51
N ASP A 244 -2.90 -6.86 -2.73
CA ASP A 244 -3.74 -6.83 -3.93
C ASP A 244 -4.59 -8.10 -4.01
N SER A 245 -5.90 -7.92 -4.13
CA SER A 245 -6.86 -9.02 -4.23
C SER A 245 -7.10 -9.49 -5.67
N THR A 246 -6.32 -9.00 -6.63
CA THR A 246 -6.44 -9.37 -8.04
C THR A 246 -5.87 -10.77 -8.29
N LEU A 247 -6.74 -11.73 -8.61
CA LEU A 247 -6.36 -13.09 -8.98
C LEU A 247 -5.67 -13.15 -10.35
N ASN A 248 -4.44 -13.66 -10.38
CA ASN A 248 -3.60 -13.80 -11.57
C ASN A 248 -3.18 -15.26 -11.81
N PHE A 249 -4.11 -16.20 -11.66
CA PHE A 249 -3.81 -17.63 -11.80
C PHE A 249 -3.69 -18.08 -13.25
N THR A 250 -2.61 -18.79 -13.57
CA THR A 250 -2.49 -19.59 -14.79
C THR A 250 -1.81 -20.90 -14.45
N GLN A 251 -2.48 -22.02 -14.72
CA GLN A 251 -1.87 -23.33 -14.54
C GLN A 251 -0.73 -23.52 -15.55
N THR A 252 0.45 -23.86 -15.03
CA THR A 252 1.64 -24.16 -15.84
C THR A 252 1.99 -25.65 -15.72
N GLY A 253 2.72 -26.17 -16.71
CA GLY A 253 3.13 -27.57 -16.73
C GLY A 253 2.05 -28.55 -17.18
N THR A 254 2.27 -29.84 -16.90
CA THR A 254 1.34 -30.92 -17.25
C THR A 254 0.21 -31.01 -16.22
N ALA A 255 -1.01 -31.28 -16.68
CA ALA A 255 -2.13 -31.55 -15.77
C ALA A 255 -1.83 -32.75 -14.85
N PRO A 256 -1.90 -32.59 -13.52
CA PRO A 256 -1.63 -33.69 -12.61
C PRO A 256 -2.74 -34.74 -12.65
N THR A 257 -2.39 -35.98 -12.31
CA THR A 257 -3.35 -37.09 -12.23
C THR A 257 -4.01 -37.15 -10.86
N ALA A 258 -5.33 -37.33 -10.85
CA ALA A 258 -6.14 -37.49 -9.65
C ALA A 258 -7.24 -38.53 -9.85
N THR A 259 -7.67 -39.18 -8.77
CA THR A 259 -8.94 -39.91 -8.74
C THR A 259 -10.11 -38.93 -8.66
N THR A 260 -11.32 -39.40 -8.98
CA THR A 260 -12.53 -38.58 -8.82
C THR A 260 -12.70 -38.04 -7.39
N ALA A 261 -12.34 -38.83 -6.36
CA ALA A 261 -12.44 -38.40 -4.96
C ALA A 261 -11.42 -37.29 -4.62
N GLU A 262 -10.17 -37.43 -5.08
CA GLU A 262 -9.15 -36.40 -4.91
C GLU A 262 -9.51 -35.11 -5.67
N ALA A 263 -10.05 -35.23 -6.88
CA ALA A 263 -10.41 -34.08 -7.70
C ALA A 263 -11.54 -33.22 -7.11
N ASN A 264 -12.43 -33.83 -6.32
CA ASN A 264 -13.49 -33.11 -5.58
C ASN A 264 -13.04 -32.62 -4.19
N ASN A 265 -11.75 -32.72 -3.86
CA ASN A 265 -11.18 -32.26 -2.59
C ASN A 265 -10.14 -31.17 -2.85
N ALA A 266 -10.45 -29.93 -2.50
CA ALA A 266 -9.56 -28.78 -2.72
C ALA A 266 -8.17 -28.98 -2.13
N THR A 267 -8.06 -29.56 -0.94
CA THR A 267 -6.77 -29.83 -0.30
C THR A 267 -5.93 -30.79 -1.14
N GLU A 268 -6.52 -31.86 -1.66
CA GLU A 268 -5.80 -32.83 -2.49
C GLU A 268 -5.44 -32.23 -3.85
N VAL A 269 -6.33 -31.45 -4.45
CA VAL A 269 -6.04 -30.73 -5.70
C VAL A 269 -4.83 -29.79 -5.53
N LEU A 270 -4.78 -28.98 -4.48
CA LEU A 270 -3.65 -28.08 -4.20
C LEU A 270 -2.34 -28.85 -3.98
N LYS A 271 -2.39 -29.99 -3.29
CA LYS A 271 -1.22 -30.87 -3.13
C LYS A 271 -0.72 -31.43 -4.47
N LYS A 272 -1.64 -31.86 -5.36
CA LYS A 272 -1.32 -32.38 -6.70
C LYS A 272 -0.72 -31.31 -7.62
N LEU A 273 -1.09 -30.05 -7.40
CA LEU A 273 -0.49 -28.89 -8.07
C LEU A 273 0.90 -28.53 -7.51
N GLY A 274 1.36 -29.23 -6.47
CA GLY A 274 2.70 -29.04 -5.89
C GLY A 274 2.76 -27.97 -4.79
N TYR A 275 1.61 -27.49 -4.30
CA TYR A 275 1.54 -26.42 -3.30
C TYR A 275 1.64 -26.93 -1.86
N GLN A 276 2.40 -28.01 -1.64
CA GLN A 276 2.68 -28.54 -0.31
C GLN A 276 4.19 -28.49 -0.02
N THR A 277 4.50 -28.35 1.26
CA THR A 277 5.86 -28.50 1.79
C THR A 277 5.77 -29.38 3.03
N GLY A 278 6.38 -30.57 2.95
CA GLY A 278 6.10 -31.64 3.90
C GLY A 278 4.64 -32.09 3.80
N ASN A 279 3.93 -32.10 4.94
CA ASN A 279 2.53 -32.53 5.02
C ASN A 279 1.52 -31.37 5.01
N ASN A 280 2.01 -30.12 4.98
CA ASN A 280 1.18 -28.92 5.05
C ASN A 280 1.12 -28.23 3.69
N LEU A 281 0.01 -27.54 3.42
CA LEU A 281 -0.05 -26.61 2.32
C LEU A 281 0.93 -25.46 2.56
N ASP A 282 1.55 -25.03 1.48
CA ASP A 282 2.56 -23.99 1.45
C ASP A 282 1.91 -22.71 0.94
N ASN A 283 1.61 -21.80 1.87
CA ASN A 283 0.92 -20.55 1.57
C ASN A 283 1.71 -19.64 0.62
N ASP A 284 3.04 -19.68 0.65
CA ASP A 284 3.88 -18.88 -0.25
C ASP A 284 3.81 -19.43 -1.68
N LYS A 285 3.76 -20.76 -1.84
CA LYS A 285 3.53 -21.37 -3.16
C LYS A 285 2.13 -21.10 -3.70
N ILE A 286 1.10 -21.14 -2.85
CA ILE A 286 -0.27 -20.80 -3.25
C ILE A 286 -0.34 -19.32 -3.62
N SER A 287 0.24 -18.44 -2.80
CA SER A 287 0.34 -16.99 -3.07
C SER A 287 0.96 -16.72 -4.43
N ALA A 288 2.12 -17.33 -4.72
CA ALA A 288 2.83 -17.15 -5.98
C ALA A 288 2.05 -17.68 -7.19
N ALA A 289 1.25 -18.74 -7.01
CA ALA A 289 0.41 -19.27 -8.08
C ALA A 289 -0.82 -18.41 -8.36
N LEU A 290 -1.45 -17.89 -7.31
CA LEU A 290 -2.66 -17.06 -7.42
C LEU A 290 -2.36 -15.59 -7.70
N GLY A 291 -1.13 -15.13 -7.44
CA GLY A 291 -0.76 -13.72 -7.46
C GLY A 291 -1.44 -12.91 -6.37
N ILE A 292 -1.70 -13.54 -5.21
CA ILE A 292 -2.30 -12.92 -4.02
C ILE A 292 -1.36 -13.23 -2.86
N TYR A 293 -0.50 -12.29 -2.49
CA TYR A 293 0.59 -12.55 -1.56
C TYR A 293 0.25 -12.29 -0.09
N ASN A 294 1.13 -12.73 0.80
CA ASN A 294 1.05 -12.50 2.24
C ASN A 294 -0.27 -12.96 2.88
N CYS A 295 -0.79 -14.09 2.40
CA CYS A 295 -2.03 -14.69 2.86
C CYS A 295 -1.82 -16.09 3.47
N LYS A 296 -2.74 -16.48 4.36
CA LYS A 296 -3.00 -17.87 4.74
C LYS A 296 -4.20 -18.38 3.95
N PHE A 297 -4.02 -19.48 3.24
CA PHE A 297 -5.07 -20.08 2.42
C PHE A 297 -5.69 -21.30 3.10
N THR A 298 -7.01 -21.31 3.15
CA THR A 298 -7.81 -22.43 3.63
C THR A 298 -8.60 -23.02 2.45
N PRO A 299 -8.36 -24.28 2.06
CA PRO A 299 -9.12 -24.91 0.99
C PRO A 299 -10.59 -25.07 1.37
N LYS A 300 -11.50 -24.69 0.47
CA LYS A 300 -12.95 -24.71 0.73
C LYS A 300 -13.67 -25.79 -0.05
N SER A 301 -13.53 -25.79 -1.37
CA SER A 301 -14.19 -26.77 -2.24
C SER A 301 -13.49 -26.93 -3.59
N ALA A 302 -13.63 -28.10 -4.21
CA ALA A 302 -13.27 -28.32 -5.61
C ALA A 302 -14.44 -29.00 -6.32
N THR A 303 -14.87 -28.45 -7.45
CA THR A 303 -16.06 -28.94 -8.18
C THR A 303 -15.79 -29.05 -9.67
N GLU A 304 -16.21 -30.14 -10.30
CA GLU A 304 -16.05 -30.32 -11.75
C GLU A 304 -16.87 -29.27 -12.50
N LYS A 305 -16.20 -28.50 -13.36
CA LYS A 305 -16.83 -27.52 -14.23
C LYS A 305 -17.30 -28.20 -15.52
N GLN A 306 -18.53 -28.73 -15.49
CA GLN A 306 -19.06 -29.49 -16.62
C GLN A 306 -19.12 -28.66 -17.90
N GLY A 307 -18.76 -29.29 -19.02
CA GLY A 307 -18.74 -28.66 -20.34
C GLY A 307 -17.59 -27.68 -20.57
N ALA A 308 -16.71 -27.45 -19.59
CA ALA A 308 -15.49 -26.68 -19.81
C ALA A 308 -14.49 -27.48 -20.65
N THR A 309 -13.88 -26.80 -21.63
CA THR A 309 -12.78 -27.39 -22.41
C THR A 309 -11.48 -27.13 -21.65
N ALA A 310 -10.78 -28.18 -21.24
CA ALA A 310 -9.45 -28.00 -20.65
C ALA A 310 -8.49 -27.38 -21.66
N GLY A 311 -7.69 -26.40 -21.22
CA GLY A 311 -6.59 -25.84 -22.02
C GLY A 311 -5.49 -26.88 -22.33
N LEU A 312 -5.49 -28.00 -21.61
CA LEU A 312 -4.53 -29.10 -21.77
C LEU A 312 -5.29 -30.39 -22.12
N GLY A 313 -5.34 -30.77 -23.40
CA GLY A 313 -5.45 -32.17 -23.84
C GLY A 313 -6.65 -33.03 -23.39
N GLY A 314 -7.89 -32.50 -23.38
CA GLY A 314 -9.09 -33.32 -23.10
C GLY A 314 -9.29 -33.68 -21.62
N ASN A 315 -8.54 -33.05 -20.73
CA ASN A 315 -8.68 -33.17 -19.28
C ASN A 315 -10.01 -32.60 -18.77
N LYS A 316 -10.34 -32.94 -17.52
CA LYS A 316 -11.46 -32.34 -16.82
C LYS A 316 -11.02 -31.06 -16.12
N VAL A 317 -11.89 -30.05 -16.11
CA VAL A 317 -11.66 -28.78 -15.40
C VAL A 317 -12.40 -28.81 -14.08
N TYR A 318 -11.74 -28.39 -13.00
CA TYR A 318 -12.31 -28.24 -11.67
C TYR A 318 -12.14 -26.80 -11.20
N THR A 319 -13.20 -26.20 -10.68
CA THR A 319 -13.13 -24.91 -10.00
C THR A 319 -12.78 -25.17 -8.54
N VAL A 320 -11.59 -24.70 -8.14
CA VAL A 320 -11.09 -24.74 -6.77
C VAL A 320 -11.44 -23.42 -6.10
N VAL A 321 -11.96 -23.50 -4.87
CA VAL A 321 -12.29 -22.35 -4.02
C VAL A 321 -11.41 -22.41 -2.78
N VAL A 322 -10.80 -21.28 -2.44
CA VAL A 322 -10.00 -21.09 -1.24
C VAL A 322 -10.43 -19.82 -0.53
N ASP A 323 -10.43 -19.85 0.79
CA ASP A 323 -10.54 -18.67 1.64
C ASP A 323 -9.12 -18.16 1.92
N ALA A 324 -8.85 -16.88 1.72
CA ALA A 324 -7.57 -16.24 2.01
C ALA A 324 -7.75 -15.18 3.10
N ALA A 325 -6.94 -15.25 4.14
CA ALA A 325 -6.84 -14.24 5.18
C ALA A 325 -5.43 -13.64 5.20
N PRO A 326 -5.24 -12.36 5.54
CA PRO A 326 -3.91 -11.81 5.76
C PRO A 326 -3.07 -12.71 6.69
N TYR A 327 -1.78 -12.87 6.37
CA TYR A 327 -0.93 -13.87 7.02
C TYR A 327 -0.84 -13.66 8.54
N ASP A 328 -0.74 -12.40 8.97
CA ASP A 328 -0.82 -11.95 10.35
C ASP A 328 -1.32 -10.50 10.41
N SER A 329 -1.28 -9.89 11.60
CA SER A 329 -1.76 -8.52 11.85
C SER A 329 -0.93 -7.42 11.18
N ASN A 330 0.23 -7.74 10.61
CA ASN A 330 1.05 -6.75 9.90
C ASN A 330 0.54 -6.51 8.47
N TYR A 331 -0.32 -7.40 7.96
CA TYR A 331 -0.87 -7.31 6.62
C TYR A 331 -2.36 -6.95 6.66
N VAL A 332 -2.77 -6.12 5.71
CA VAL A 332 -4.15 -5.73 5.46
C VAL A 332 -4.41 -5.83 3.96
N TRP A 333 -5.68 -5.91 3.55
CA TRP A 333 -6.03 -5.77 2.14
C TRP A 333 -5.81 -4.34 1.66
N ASP A 334 -5.71 -4.16 0.35
CA ASP A 334 -5.56 -2.87 -0.31
C ASP A 334 -6.75 -1.90 -0.11
N ASP A 335 -7.88 -2.38 0.42
CA ASP A 335 -9.04 -1.61 0.88
C ASP A 335 -9.01 -1.30 2.39
N GLY A 336 -7.96 -1.74 3.09
CA GLY A 336 -7.74 -1.56 4.52
C GLY A 336 -8.46 -2.56 5.42
N SER A 337 -9.22 -3.51 4.87
CA SER A 337 -9.85 -4.57 5.64
C SER A 337 -8.86 -5.66 6.08
N THR A 338 -9.22 -6.39 7.13
CA THR A 338 -8.49 -7.58 7.61
C THR A 338 -9.30 -8.88 7.46
N ASP A 339 -10.49 -8.77 6.87
CA ASP A 339 -11.43 -9.87 6.75
C ASP A 339 -10.94 -10.93 5.76
N THR A 340 -11.44 -12.16 5.91
CA THR A 340 -11.16 -13.23 4.95
C THR A 340 -11.88 -12.96 3.62
N LYS A 341 -11.19 -13.15 2.49
CA LYS A 341 -11.74 -13.05 1.13
C LYS A 341 -11.74 -14.42 0.45
N GLU A 342 -12.79 -14.72 -0.31
CA GLU A 342 -12.91 -15.98 -1.05
C GLU A 342 -12.39 -15.79 -2.49
N PHE A 343 -11.59 -16.75 -2.96
CA PHE A 343 -11.06 -16.78 -4.32
C PHE A 343 -11.38 -18.11 -5.00
N SER A 344 -11.70 -18.05 -6.28
CA SER A 344 -11.97 -19.24 -7.10
C SER A 344 -11.12 -19.22 -8.37
N PHE A 345 -10.57 -20.38 -8.73
CA PHE A 345 -9.74 -20.53 -9.92
C PHE A 345 -9.93 -21.92 -10.52
N ASP A 346 -9.78 -22.00 -11.84
CA ASP A 346 -10.00 -23.23 -12.59
C ASP A 346 -8.68 -23.99 -12.80
N VAL A 347 -8.70 -25.30 -12.58
CA VAL A 347 -7.55 -26.19 -12.79
C VAL A 347 -7.93 -27.36 -13.68
N SER A 348 -7.00 -27.76 -14.54
CA SER A 348 -7.09 -28.92 -15.41
C SER A 348 -6.45 -30.13 -14.72
N LEU A 349 -7.21 -31.22 -14.62
CA LEU A 349 -6.79 -32.49 -14.01
C LEU A 349 -7.03 -33.66 -14.97
N THR A 350 -6.07 -34.58 -15.00
CA THR A 350 -6.25 -35.91 -15.63
C THR A 350 -6.96 -36.80 -14.61
N VAL A 351 -8.28 -36.97 -14.75
CA VAL A 351 -9.08 -37.74 -13.77
C VAL A 351 -9.35 -39.14 -14.30
N ASN A 352 -8.92 -40.14 -13.52
CA ASN A 352 -9.12 -41.56 -13.80
C ASN A 352 -10.14 -42.21 -12.86
#